data_AF-A0A9Q3BQ62-F1
#
_entry.id   AF-A0A9Q3BQ62-F1
#
_cell.length_a   1.000
_cell.length_b   1.000
_cell.length_c   1.000
_cell.angle_alpha   90.00
_cell.angle_beta   90.00
_cell.angle_gamma   90.00
#
_symmetry.space_group_name_H-M   'P 1'
#
loop_
_entity.id
_entity.type
_entity.pdbx_description
1 polymer ?
#
loop_
_entity_poly.entity_id
_entity_poly.type
_entity_poly.pdbx_seq_one_letter_code
_entity_poly.pdbx_strand_id
1 'polypeptide(L)'
;MDLHSIVGIDVKWVGQHFRLWQHHLIKKLLVGNTNNFSPKQPLPNIELKSDVARQADKEYLSKVGVILYLSQETRPDVMFAINFLAHFLMATSKRHWLALRHLISYLEATIGDVLVIEPDCGRKEAETFFNANWGGEGLRSQHGYVGLRWGVPVMWNSKCQPCIASSTFQAEYMALAFGAKNFTWVIDNFGFVLQYCVLTIYSDNMAAIKVAANESSRKKAWNIEW
;
A
#
# COMPACT_ATOMS: atom_id res chain seq x y z
N MET A 1 3.66 -32.34 4.52
CA MET A 1 2.29 -31.79 4.35
C MET A 1 2.48 -30.63 3.39
N ASP A 2 2.17 -30.83 2.12
CA ASP A 2 2.50 -29.86 1.08
C ASP A 2 1.47 -28.72 1.13
N LEU A 3 1.95 -27.52 1.45
CA LEU A 3 1.12 -26.34 1.61
C LEU A 3 0.76 -25.78 0.24
N HIS A 4 -0.37 -26.22 -0.31
CA HIS A 4 -0.83 -25.81 -1.64
C HIS A 4 -1.66 -24.52 -1.63
N SER A 5 -2.35 -24.20 -0.52
CA SER A 5 -3.14 -22.97 -0.39
C SER A 5 -3.33 -22.54 1.07
N ILE A 6 -3.40 -21.23 1.30
CA ILE A 6 -3.68 -20.62 2.62
C ILE A 6 -4.74 -19.53 2.43
N VAL A 7 -5.94 -19.69 2.99
CA VAL A 7 -7.01 -18.66 2.98
C VAL A 7 -7.32 -18.11 1.56
N GLY A 8 -7.21 -18.94 0.53
CA GLY A 8 -7.40 -18.48 -0.86
C GLY A 8 -6.20 -17.73 -1.43
N ILE A 9 -5.00 -17.98 -0.91
CA ILE A 9 -3.71 -17.69 -1.54
C ILE A 9 -3.16 -19.03 -2.02
N ASP A 10 -2.89 -19.14 -3.31
CA ASP A 10 -2.21 -20.29 -3.88
C ASP A 10 -0.71 -20.18 -3.58
N VAL A 11 -0.12 -21.25 -3.03
CA VAL A 11 1.27 -21.28 -2.60
C VAL A 11 1.98 -22.42 -3.31
N LYS A 12 3.15 -22.12 -3.88
CA LYS A 12 4.04 -23.15 -4.43
C LYS A 12 5.46 -22.93 -3.99
N TRP A 13 6.04 -23.99 -3.44
CA TRP A 13 7.48 -24.07 -3.22
C TRP A 13 8.17 -24.48 -4.51
N VAL A 14 9.14 -23.68 -4.97
CA VAL A 14 9.90 -23.92 -6.19
C VAL A 14 11.39 -23.86 -5.84
N GLY A 15 12.00 -25.03 -5.64
CA GLY A 15 13.41 -25.15 -5.28
C GLY A 15 13.71 -24.60 -3.88
N GLN A 16 13.99 -23.29 -3.80
CA GLN A 16 14.36 -22.58 -2.57
C GLN A 16 13.54 -21.29 -2.31
N HIS A 17 12.52 -21.01 -3.11
CA HIS A 17 11.65 -19.84 -2.92
C HIS A 17 10.17 -20.20 -2.98
N PHE A 18 9.34 -19.37 -2.35
CA PHE A 18 7.89 -19.45 -2.47
C PHE A 18 7.38 -18.55 -3.59
N ARG A 19 6.36 -19.02 -4.29
CA ARG A 19 5.54 -18.22 -5.20
C ARG A 19 4.13 -18.18 -4.67
N LEU A 20 3.56 -16.98 -4.57
CA LEU A 20 2.23 -16.71 -4.05
C LEU A 20 1.40 -16.01 -5.12
N TRP A 21 0.17 -16.47 -5.35
CA TRP A 21 -0.75 -15.83 -6.28
C TRP A 21 -2.22 -16.11 -5.94
N GLN A 22 -3.12 -15.38 -6.60
CA GLN A 22 -4.57 -15.46 -6.36
C GLN A 22 -5.36 -15.32 -7.66
N HIS A 23 -4.98 -16.08 -8.70
CA HIS A 23 -5.56 -15.96 -10.04
C HIS A 23 -7.08 -16.20 -10.04
N HIS A 24 -7.59 -17.06 -9.14
CA HIS A 24 -9.02 -17.35 -9.05
C HIS A 24 -9.84 -16.12 -8.62
N LEU A 25 -9.32 -15.27 -7.73
CA LEU A 25 -9.97 -14.02 -7.32
C LEU A 25 -9.97 -13.00 -8.45
N ILE A 26 -8.86 -12.90 -9.20
CA ILE A 26 -8.80 -12.04 -10.38
C ILE A 26 -9.83 -12.50 -11.40
N LYS A 27 -9.89 -13.80 -11.73
CA LYS A 27 -10.92 -14.35 -12.64
C LYS A 27 -12.34 -14.05 -12.18
N LYS A 28 -12.62 -14.09 -10.87
CA LYS A 28 -13.93 -13.72 -10.30
C LYS A 28 -14.29 -12.26 -10.56
N LEU A 29 -13.32 -11.35 -10.58
CA LEU A 29 -13.53 -9.93 -10.90
C LEU A 29 -13.86 -9.68 -12.38
N LEU A 30 -13.38 -10.56 -13.27
CA LEU A 30 -13.56 -10.44 -14.73
C LEU A 30 -14.94 -10.89 -15.22
N VAL A 31 -15.67 -11.69 -14.43
CA VAL A 31 -17.03 -12.12 -14.79
C VAL A 31 -17.92 -10.88 -14.95
N GLY A 32 -18.31 -10.59 -16.20
CA GLY A 32 -19.11 -9.42 -16.57
C GLY A 32 -18.35 -8.09 -16.71
N ASN A 33 -17.00 -8.10 -16.74
CA ASN A 33 -16.19 -6.89 -16.72
C ASN A 33 -14.94 -6.94 -17.64
N THR A 34 -14.98 -7.79 -18.67
CA THR A 34 -13.89 -7.95 -19.63
C THR A 34 -13.80 -6.76 -20.59
N ASN A 35 -12.62 -6.15 -20.71
CA ASN A 35 -12.34 -5.11 -21.68
C ASN A 35 -11.12 -5.50 -22.51
N ASN A 36 -11.11 -5.19 -23.82
CA ASN A 36 -9.95 -5.41 -24.70
C ASN A 36 -8.85 -4.34 -24.49
N PHE A 37 -8.63 -3.91 -23.26
CA PHE A 37 -7.68 -2.84 -22.92
C PHE A 37 -6.72 -3.32 -21.83
N SER A 38 -5.42 -3.15 -22.06
CA SER A 38 -4.36 -3.59 -21.15
C SER A 38 -3.55 -2.39 -20.64
N PRO A 39 -4.00 -1.73 -19.56
CA PRO A 39 -3.29 -0.59 -19.00
C PRO A 39 -1.96 -1.01 -18.39
N LYS A 40 -0.96 -0.11 -18.45
CA LYS A 40 0.36 -0.31 -17.84
C LYS A 40 0.45 0.14 -16.38
N GLN A 41 -0.51 0.92 -15.91
CA GLN A 41 -0.54 1.46 -14.55
C GLN A 41 -1.88 1.14 -13.90
N PRO A 42 -1.92 0.93 -12.57
CA PRO A 42 -3.11 0.47 -11.86
C PRO A 42 -4.22 1.54 -11.77
N LEU A 43 -3.86 2.83 -11.81
CA LEU A 43 -4.83 3.94 -11.89
C LEU A 43 -4.74 4.66 -13.23
N PRO A 44 -5.86 5.18 -13.74
CA PRO A 44 -5.85 6.12 -14.85
C PRO A 44 -5.41 7.51 -14.39
N ASN A 45 -4.87 8.32 -15.31
CA ASN A 45 -4.58 9.74 -15.08
C ASN A 45 -5.86 10.58 -15.14
N ILE A 46 -6.77 10.36 -14.19
CA ILE A 46 -8.06 11.06 -14.08
C ILE A 46 -8.19 11.61 -12.67
N GLU A 47 -8.59 12.88 -12.58
CA GLU A 47 -8.90 13.51 -11.28
C GLU A 47 -10.24 12.95 -10.75
N LEU A 48 -10.16 12.24 -9.62
CA LEU A 48 -11.34 11.73 -8.91
C LEU A 48 -11.72 12.70 -7.79
N LYS A 49 -12.99 13.12 -7.77
CA LYS A 49 -13.54 14.03 -6.75
C LYS A 49 -14.69 13.32 -6.05
N SER A 50 -14.80 13.54 -4.75
CA SER A 50 -15.93 13.05 -3.96
C SER A 50 -17.22 13.67 -4.48
N ASP A 51 -18.19 12.83 -4.81
CA ASP A 51 -19.53 13.29 -5.15
C ASP A 51 -20.29 13.70 -3.87
N VAL A 52 -21.28 14.58 -4.00
CA VAL A 52 -22.07 15.08 -2.85
C VAL A 52 -23.10 14.04 -2.40
N ALA A 53 -23.54 13.18 -3.33
CA ALA A 53 -24.51 12.13 -3.07
C ALA A 53 -23.88 10.99 -2.24
N ARG A 54 -24.41 10.76 -1.04
CA ARG A 54 -23.97 9.67 -0.16
C ARG A 54 -24.84 8.42 -0.33
N GLN A 55 -24.59 7.65 -1.37
CA GLN A 55 -25.15 6.32 -1.52
C GLN A 55 -24.08 5.29 -1.85
N ALA A 56 -24.06 4.23 -1.05
CA ALA A 56 -23.17 3.11 -1.25
C ALA A 56 -23.67 2.22 -2.39
N ASP A 57 -22.81 1.98 -3.37
CA ASP A 57 -23.04 0.99 -4.44
C ASP A 57 -22.51 -0.36 -3.96
N LYS A 58 -23.42 -1.34 -3.79
CA LYS A 58 -23.08 -2.67 -3.27
C LYS A 58 -22.12 -3.43 -4.19
N GLU A 59 -22.26 -3.25 -5.50
CA GLU A 59 -21.40 -3.94 -6.46
C GLU A 59 -19.99 -3.34 -6.44
N TYR A 60 -19.90 -2.00 -6.39
CA TYR A 60 -18.63 -1.30 -6.23
C TYR A 60 -17.91 -1.74 -4.94
N LEU A 61 -18.62 -1.75 -3.81
CA LEU A 61 -18.10 -2.21 -2.52
C LEU A 61 -17.57 -3.65 -2.59
N SER A 62 -18.33 -4.55 -3.22
CA SER A 62 -17.93 -5.96 -3.34
C SER A 62 -16.64 -6.11 -4.16
N LYS A 63 -16.55 -5.44 -5.31
CA LYS A 63 -15.33 -5.48 -6.15
C LYS A 63 -14.14 -4.84 -5.44
N VAL A 64 -14.35 -3.70 -4.77
CA VAL A 64 -13.30 -3.05 -3.98
C VAL A 64 -12.78 -3.96 -2.87
N GLY A 65 -13.68 -4.66 -2.15
CA GLY A 65 -13.29 -5.60 -1.10
C GLY A 65 -12.42 -6.76 -1.61
N VAL A 66 -12.76 -7.35 -2.76
CA VAL A 66 -11.96 -8.43 -3.36
C VAL A 66 -10.58 -7.93 -3.79
N ILE A 67 -10.49 -6.75 -4.40
CA ILE A 67 -9.20 -6.18 -4.80
C ILE A 67 -8.38 -5.74 -3.59
N LEU A 68 -9.02 -5.25 -2.53
CA LEU A 68 -8.34 -4.90 -1.29
C LEU A 68 -7.71 -6.15 -0.68
N TYR A 69 -8.41 -7.28 -0.64
CA TYR A 69 -7.86 -8.55 -0.20
C TYR A 69 -6.67 -9.00 -1.07
N LEU A 70 -6.82 -8.98 -2.40
CA LEU A 70 -5.71 -9.24 -3.34
C LEU A 70 -4.48 -8.39 -3.03
N SER A 71 -4.69 -7.10 -2.77
CA SER A 71 -3.61 -6.15 -2.54
C SER A 71 -2.84 -6.40 -1.25
N GLN A 72 -3.51 -6.86 -0.19
CA GLN A 72 -2.88 -7.12 1.11
C GLN A 72 -2.04 -8.40 1.11
N GLU A 73 -2.40 -9.38 0.26
CA GLU A 73 -1.77 -10.71 0.29
C GLU A 73 -0.73 -10.91 -0.82
N THR A 74 -1.08 -10.65 -2.08
CA THR A 74 -0.24 -11.04 -3.24
C THR A 74 0.04 -9.93 -4.25
N ARG A 75 -0.69 -8.82 -4.21
CA ARG A 75 -0.61 -7.72 -5.19
C ARG A 75 -0.27 -6.37 -4.54
N PRO A 76 0.93 -6.21 -3.93
CA PRO A 76 1.34 -4.94 -3.34
C PRO A 76 1.33 -3.77 -4.35
N ASP A 77 1.52 -4.06 -5.63
CA ASP A 77 1.55 -3.10 -6.72
C ASP A 77 0.23 -2.32 -6.90
N VAL A 78 -0.91 -2.90 -6.53
CA VAL A 78 -2.23 -2.23 -6.61
C VAL A 78 -2.69 -1.62 -5.29
N MET A 79 -1.92 -1.76 -4.21
CA MET A 79 -2.26 -1.34 -2.85
C MET A 79 -2.65 0.14 -2.78
N PHE A 80 -1.86 1.02 -3.40
CA PHE A 80 -2.15 2.45 -3.44
C PHE A 80 -3.46 2.73 -4.19
N ALA A 81 -3.62 2.11 -5.37
CA ALA A 81 -4.75 2.33 -6.26
C ALA A 81 -6.09 1.98 -5.59
N ILE A 82 -6.15 0.81 -4.96
CA ILE A 82 -7.39 0.35 -4.34
C ILE A 82 -7.74 1.14 -3.07
N ASN A 83 -6.75 1.51 -2.26
CA ASN A 83 -7.01 2.35 -1.08
C ASN A 83 -7.49 3.75 -1.48
N PHE A 84 -6.94 4.31 -2.56
CA PHE A 84 -7.43 5.58 -3.10
C PHE A 84 -8.89 5.47 -3.57
N LEU A 85 -9.24 4.41 -4.30
CA LEU A 85 -10.62 4.17 -4.74
C LEU A 85 -11.59 3.87 -3.58
N ALA A 86 -11.08 3.32 -2.47
CA ALA A 86 -11.85 3.07 -1.26
C ALA A 86 -12.23 4.36 -0.50
N HIS A 87 -11.66 5.52 -0.83
CA HIS A 87 -12.12 6.80 -0.28
C HIS A 87 -13.53 7.16 -0.75
N PHE A 88 -13.95 6.64 -1.90
CA PHE A 88 -15.20 7.02 -2.56
C PHE A 88 -16.34 6.01 -2.37
N LEU A 89 -16.22 5.09 -1.41
CA LEU A 89 -17.19 4.00 -1.19
C LEU A 89 -18.62 4.47 -0.95
N MET A 90 -18.80 5.61 -0.26
CA MET A 90 -20.11 6.16 0.08
C MET A 90 -20.65 7.13 -0.99
N ALA A 91 -19.82 7.56 -1.95
CA ALA A 91 -20.17 8.57 -2.95
C ALA A 91 -19.56 8.18 -4.30
N THR A 92 -19.96 7.00 -4.78
CA THR A 92 -19.46 6.45 -6.05
C THR A 92 -20.08 7.19 -7.23
N SER A 93 -19.26 7.55 -8.21
CA SER A 93 -19.67 8.25 -9.43
C SER A 93 -19.29 7.41 -10.64
N LYS A 94 -19.78 7.79 -11.83
CA LYS A 94 -19.37 7.14 -13.10
C LYS A 94 -17.84 7.17 -13.30
N ARG A 95 -17.15 8.20 -12.81
CA ARG A 95 -15.69 8.32 -12.89
C ARG A 95 -14.99 7.32 -11.97
N HIS A 96 -15.52 7.11 -10.75
CA HIS A 96 -15.00 6.10 -9.82
C HIS A 96 -15.15 4.69 -10.40
N TRP A 97 -16.30 4.40 -11.02
CA TRP A 97 -16.52 3.15 -11.74
C TRP A 97 -15.57 2.94 -12.91
N LEU A 98 -15.30 3.98 -13.69
CA LEU A 98 -14.34 3.92 -14.80
C LEU A 98 -12.92 3.63 -14.29
N ALA A 99 -12.49 4.28 -13.20
CA ALA A 99 -11.20 4.01 -12.59
C ALA A 99 -11.09 2.60 -11.99
N LEU A 100 -12.17 2.09 -11.38
CA LEU A 100 -12.22 0.70 -10.90
C LEU A 100 -12.13 -0.32 -12.05
N ARG A 101 -12.82 -0.07 -13.17
CA ARG A 101 -12.71 -0.94 -14.37
C ARG A 101 -11.31 -0.91 -14.97
N HIS A 102 -10.65 0.26 -14.99
CA HIS A 102 -9.25 0.38 -15.40
C HIS A 102 -8.35 -0.49 -14.51
N LEU A 103 -8.53 -0.43 -13.19
CA LEU A 103 -7.77 -1.25 -12.24
C LEU A 103 -8.02 -2.76 -12.45
N ILE A 104 -9.27 -3.17 -12.72
CA ILE A 104 -9.60 -4.56 -13.03
C ILE A 104 -8.95 -5.01 -14.34
N SER A 105 -8.93 -4.14 -15.35
CA SER A 105 -8.26 -4.43 -16.63
C SER A 105 -6.74 -4.52 -16.47
N TYR A 106 -6.16 -3.74 -15.56
CA TYR A 106 -4.74 -3.88 -15.17
C TYR A 106 -4.47 -5.24 -14.54
N LEU A 107 -5.32 -5.69 -13.61
CA LEU A 107 -5.20 -7.02 -12.98
C LEU A 107 -5.37 -8.16 -14.00
N GLU A 108 -6.23 -7.99 -15.01
CA GLU A 108 -6.37 -8.93 -16.12
C GLU A 108 -5.08 -9.05 -16.94
N ALA A 109 -4.52 -7.90 -17.33
CA ALA A 109 -3.28 -7.85 -18.12
C ALA A 109 -2.07 -8.42 -17.36
N THR A 110 -2.09 -8.32 -16.03
CA THR A 110 -1.02 -8.78 -15.12
C THR A 110 -1.42 -10.04 -14.35
N ILE A 111 -2.37 -10.83 -14.86
CA ILE A 111 -2.88 -12.00 -14.13
C ILE A 111 -1.80 -13.07 -13.90
N GLY A 112 -0.76 -13.10 -14.73
CA GLY A 112 0.37 -14.03 -14.59
C GLY A 112 1.42 -13.62 -13.56
N ASP A 113 1.32 -12.42 -13.00
CA ASP A 113 2.28 -11.93 -12.01
C ASP A 113 2.08 -12.64 -10.67
N VAL A 114 3.20 -13.01 -10.04
CA VAL A 114 3.23 -13.71 -8.76
C VAL A 114 4.17 -13.01 -7.80
N LEU A 115 3.83 -13.05 -6.51
CA LEU A 115 4.74 -12.57 -5.47
C LEU A 115 5.77 -13.67 -5.19
N VAL A 116 7.05 -13.36 -5.41
CA VAL A 116 8.17 -14.27 -5.17
C VAL A 116 8.82 -13.92 -3.83
N ILE A 117 8.87 -14.90 -2.93
CA ILE A 117 9.55 -14.81 -1.64
C ILE A 117 10.83 -15.63 -1.74
N GLU A 118 11.93 -14.95 -2.05
CA GLU A 118 13.27 -15.51 -2.17
C GLU A 118 14.22 -14.74 -1.24
N PRO A 119 14.32 -15.14 0.04
CA PRO A 119 15.09 -14.40 1.03
C PRO A 119 16.60 -14.56 0.80
N ASP A 120 17.31 -13.43 0.77
CA ASP A 120 18.77 -13.37 0.81
C ASP A 120 19.25 -13.30 2.27
N CYS A 121 19.68 -14.44 2.82
CA CYS A 121 20.21 -14.56 4.18
C CYS A 121 21.45 -13.67 4.43
N GLY A 122 22.13 -13.17 3.40
CA GLY A 122 23.22 -12.21 3.53
C GLY A 122 22.74 -10.84 4.01
N ARG A 123 21.49 -10.45 3.71
CA ARG A 123 20.90 -9.17 4.12
C ARG A 123 20.34 -9.23 5.53
N LYS A 124 21.10 -8.74 6.49
CA LYS A 124 20.73 -8.80 7.92
C LYS A 124 19.80 -7.69 8.38
N GLU A 125 19.82 -6.54 7.71
CA GLU A 125 18.99 -5.39 8.06
C GLU A 125 17.54 -5.59 7.61
N ALA A 126 16.62 -4.91 8.29
CA ALA A 126 15.27 -4.67 7.79
C ALA A 126 15.23 -3.27 7.18
N GLU A 127 14.69 -3.17 5.97
CA GLU A 127 14.64 -1.92 5.22
C GLU A 127 13.18 -1.54 5.03
N THR A 128 12.83 -0.28 5.26
CA THR A 128 11.47 0.19 4.98
C THR A 128 11.48 1.47 4.18
N PHE A 129 10.72 1.45 3.09
CA PHE A 129 10.51 2.62 2.25
C PHE A 129 9.16 3.23 2.57
N PHE A 130 9.15 4.51 2.92
CA PHE A 130 7.94 5.33 3.09
C PHE A 130 7.81 6.32 1.96
N ASN A 131 6.56 6.63 1.64
CA ASN A 131 6.20 7.71 0.74
C ASN A 131 4.85 8.29 1.21
N ALA A 132 4.72 9.61 1.19
CA ALA A 132 3.49 10.33 1.46
C ALA A 132 3.16 11.30 0.32
N ASN A 133 1.96 11.13 -0.24
CA ASN A 133 1.40 12.11 -1.16
C ASN A 133 0.55 13.11 -0.39
N TRP A 134 0.92 14.40 -0.47
CA TRP A 134 0.16 15.46 0.18
C TRP A 134 -1.19 15.67 -0.51
N GLY A 135 -2.26 15.64 0.28
CA GLY A 135 -3.63 15.75 -0.23
C GLY A 135 -4.00 17.16 -0.71
N GLY A 136 -3.21 18.18 -0.35
CA GLY A 136 -3.56 19.59 -0.56
C GLY A 136 -4.29 20.19 0.64
N GLU A 137 -4.60 21.48 0.54
CA GLU A 137 -5.22 22.24 1.62
C GLU A 137 -6.62 21.72 1.96
N GLY A 138 -6.87 21.48 3.26
CA GLY A 138 -8.15 20.94 3.73
C GLY A 138 -8.40 19.46 3.41
N LEU A 139 -7.46 18.78 2.75
CA LEU A 139 -7.58 17.38 2.35
C LEU A 139 -6.58 16.50 3.10
N ARG A 140 -6.99 15.27 3.40
CA ARG A 140 -6.11 14.31 4.05
C ARG A 140 -5.10 13.76 3.04
N SER A 141 -3.85 13.69 3.48
CA SER A 141 -2.76 13.10 2.70
C SER A 141 -2.86 11.58 2.72
N GLN A 142 -2.21 10.91 1.77
CA GLN A 142 -2.13 9.45 1.73
C GLN A 142 -0.67 9.05 1.90
N HIS A 143 -0.39 8.10 2.79
CA HIS A 143 0.93 7.50 2.88
C HIS A 143 0.91 6.04 2.44
N GLY A 144 2.08 5.50 2.15
CA GLY A 144 2.30 4.09 1.95
C GLY A 144 3.68 3.68 2.42
N TYR A 145 3.84 2.38 2.63
CA TYR A 145 5.12 1.80 2.97
C TYR A 145 5.27 0.39 2.44
N VAL A 146 6.52 -0.02 2.27
CA VAL A 146 6.92 -1.40 2.03
C VAL A 146 8.13 -1.71 2.91
N GLY A 147 8.00 -2.73 3.76
CA GLY A 147 9.04 -3.29 4.61
C GLY A 147 9.61 -4.54 4.00
N LEU A 148 10.94 -4.57 3.89
CA LEU A 148 11.72 -5.69 3.41
C LEU A 148 12.47 -6.36 4.57
N ARG A 149 12.51 -7.68 4.54
CA ARG A 149 13.43 -8.50 5.34
C ARG A 149 14.11 -9.49 4.42
N TRP A 150 15.43 -9.62 4.53
CA TRP A 150 16.24 -10.45 3.63
C TRP A 150 16.01 -10.11 2.13
N GLY A 151 15.76 -8.83 1.83
CA GLY A 151 15.47 -8.39 0.45
C GLY A 151 14.07 -8.72 -0.07
N VAL A 152 13.18 -9.30 0.75
CA VAL A 152 11.82 -9.68 0.35
C VAL A 152 10.78 -8.83 1.09
N PRO A 153 9.70 -8.39 0.42
CA PRO A 153 8.60 -7.70 1.10
C PRO A 153 7.90 -8.61 2.10
N VAL A 154 7.89 -8.18 3.36
CA VAL A 154 7.21 -8.87 4.47
C VAL A 154 5.99 -8.11 4.99
N MET A 155 5.92 -6.80 4.70
CA MET A 155 4.76 -5.97 5.04
C MET A 155 4.66 -4.80 4.08
N TRP A 156 3.45 -4.40 3.75
CA TRP A 156 3.18 -3.21 2.96
C TRP A 156 1.78 -2.70 3.26
N ASN A 157 1.56 -1.41 3.06
CA ASN A 157 0.23 -0.82 3.18
C ASN A 157 0.18 0.53 2.46
N SER A 158 -1.03 0.99 2.15
CA SER A 158 -1.29 2.38 1.78
C SER A 158 -2.55 2.86 2.48
N LYS A 159 -2.51 4.02 3.12
CA LYS A 159 -3.63 4.51 3.92
C LYS A 159 -3.70 6.03 3.93
N CYS A 160 -4.93 6.54 4.01
CA CYS A 160 -5.21 7.94 4.31
C CYS A 160 -4.70 8.30 5.71
N GLN A 161 -4.01 9.43 5.82
CA GLN A 161 -3.58 9.96 7.11
C GLN A 161 -4.78 10.38 7.96
N PRO A 162 -4.76 10.14 9.28
CA PRO A 162 -5.90 10.47 10.14
C PRO A 162 -6.12 11.98 10.28
N CYS A 163 -5.05 12.77 10.17
CA CYS A 163 -5.08 14.23 10.25
C CYS A 163 -4.74 14.85 8.89
N ILE A 164 -5.20 16.08 8.69
CA ILE A 164 -4.83 16.90 7.53
C ILE A 164 -3.43 17.44 7.79
N ALA A 165 -2.52 17.23 6.83
CA ALA A 165 -1.19 17.81 6.86
C ALA A 165 -1.23 19.17 6.16
N SER A 166 -0.56 20.17 6.73
CA SER A 166 -0.48 21.52 6.17
C SER A 166 0.56 21.66 5.07
N SER A 167 1.44 20.66 4.89
CA SER A 167 2.48 20.65 3.86
C SER A 167 2.92 19.23 3.51
N THR A 168 3.65 19.09 2.40
CA THR A 168 4.34 17.85 2.00
C THR A 168 5.31 17.37 3.07
N PHE A 169 6.07 18.28 3.68
CA PHE A 169 6.96 17.98 4.81
C PHE A 169 6.20 17.34 5.97
N GLN A 170 5.07 17.93 6.39
CA GLN A 170 4.30 17.40 7.51
C GLN A 170 3.68 16.04 7.17
N ALA A 171 3.20 15.85 5.94
CA ALA A 171 2.68 14.57 5.49
C ALA A 171 3.76 13.48 5.55
N GLU A 172 4.96 13.76 5.05
CA GLU A 172 6.11 12.85 5.08
C GLU A 172 6.58 12.56 6.51
N TYR A 173 6.71 13.59 7.35
CA TYR A 173 7.09 13.42 8.75
C TYR A 173 6.08 12.56 9.53
N MET A 174 4.78 12.78 9.30
CA MET A 174 3.74 11.92 9.85
C MET A 174 3.87 10.48 9.35
N ALA A 175 4.13 10.28 8.06
CA ALA A 175 4.32 8.94 7.48
C ALA A 175 5.50 8.20 8.12
N LEU A 176 6.64 8.88 8.33
CA LEU A 176 7.79 8.34 9.06
C LEU A 176 7.41 7.90 10.48
N ALA A 177 6.65 8.72 11.21
CA ALA A 177 6.19 8.39 12.56
C ALA A 177 5.24 7.18 12.59
N PHE A 178 4.29 7.12 11.65
CA PHE A 178 3.42 5.93 11.48
C PHE A 178 4.24 4.70 11.16
N GLY A 179 5.26 4.88 10.34
CA GLY A 179 6.20 3.85 9.98
C GLY A 179 6.91 3.24 11.17
N ALA A 180 7.68 4.07 11.88
CA ALA A 180 8.39 3.65 13.08
C ALA A 180 7.47 2.87 14.02
N LYS A 181 6.26 3.39 14.29
CA LYS A 181 5.28 2.71 15.14
C LYS A 181 4.86 1.32 14.62
N ASN A 182 4.51 1.20 13.34
CA ASN A 182 4.09 -0.08 12.77
C ASN A 182 5.22 -1.11 12.79
N PHE A 183 6.46 -0.68 12.54
CA PHE A 183 7.61 -1.59 12.57
C PHE A 183 7.99 -2.01 13.97
N THR A 184 7.97 -1.09 14.95
CA THR A 184 8.16 -1.47 16.36
C THR A 184 7.15 -2.54 16.75
N TRP A 185 5.88 -2.35 16.38
CA TRP A 185 4.85 -3.37 16.63
C TRP A 185 5.17 -4.72 15.96
N VAL A 186 5.67 -4.72 14.72
CA VAL A 186 6.07 -5.97 14.03
C VAL A 186 7.27 -6.63 14.70
N ILE A 187 8.30 -5.88 15.08
CA ILE A 187 9.48 -6.43 15.77
C ILE A 187 9.08 -6.98 17.14
N ASP A 188 8.21 -6.30 17.87
CA ASP A 188 7.77 -6.75 19.20
C ASP A 188 6.96 -8.05 19.13
N ASN A 189 6.12 -8.22 18.11
CA ASN A 189 5.24 -9.40 17.98
C ASN A 189 5.86 -10.54 17.16
N PHE A 190 6.73 -10.24 16.20
CA PHE A 190 7.28 -11.20 15.25
C PHE A 190 8.82 -11.22 15.22
N GLY A 191 9.50 -10.51 16.12
CA GLY A 191 10.97 -10.43 16.18
C GLY A 191 11.65 -11.79 16.38
N PHE A 192 10.96 -12.76 16.98
CA PHE A 192 11.46 -14.14 17.08
C PHE A 192 11.53 -14.84 15.71
N VAL A 193 10.62 -14.52 14.78
CA VAL A 193 10.60 -15.04 13.40
C VAL A 193 11.57 -14.24 12.54
N LEU A 194 11.53 -12.92 12.65
CA LEU A 194 12.31 -12.00 11.82
C LEU A 194 13.78 -11.87 12.26
N GLN A 195 14.12 -12.52 13.39
CA GLN A 195 15.41 -12.46 14.07
C GLN A 195 15.82 -11.01 14.33
N TYR A 196 15.35 -10.45 15.46
CA TYR A 196 15.65 -9.09 15.96
C TYR A 196 16.73 -8.37 15.16
N CYS A 197 16.30 -7.39 14.37
CA CYS A 197 17.14 -6.74 13.37
C CYS A 197 17.16 -5.23 13.58
N VAL A 198 18.20 -4.58 13.07
CA VAL A 198 18.21 -3.13 12.93
C VAL A 198 17.26 -2.75 11.79
N LEU A 199 16.39 -1.79 12.07
CA LEU A 199 15.44 -1.23 11.11
C LEU A 199 16.01 0.07 10.52
N THR A 200 16.13 0.12 9.21
CA THR A 200 16.48 1.32 8.45
C THR A 200 15.23 1.84 7.74
N ILE A 201 14.87 3.10 8.01
CA ILE A 201 13.71 3.76 7.41
C ILE A 201 14.20 4.76 6.34
N TYR A 202 13.67 4.62 5.13
CA TYR A 202 13.92 5.48 3.98
C TYR A 202 12.68 6.34 3.67
N SER A 203 12.91 7.62 3.36
CA SER A 203 11.95 8.56 2.78
C SER A 203 12.68 9.39 1.73
N ASP A 204 11.96 9.99 0.79
CA ASP A 204 12.52 10.89 -0.22
C ASP A 204 12.60 12.35 0.26
N ASN A 205 11.95 12.67 1.39
CA ASN A 205 11.89 14.03 1.92
C ASN A 205 13.01 14.30 2.92
N MET A 206 14.10 14.89 2.43
CA MET A 206 15.27 15.26 3.23
C MET A 206 14.96 16.16 4.43
N ALA A 207 13.93 17.02 4.36
CA ALA A 207 13.55 17.85 5.49
C ALA A 207 12.92 17.01 6.60
N ALA A 208 12.02 16.08 6.23
CA ALA A 208 11.41 15.15 7.18
C ALA A 208 12.45 14.25 7.86
N ILE A 209 13.43 13.76 7.09
CA ILE A 209 14.54 12.93 7.61
C ILE A 209 15.36 13.70 8.64
N LYS A 210 15.79 14.93 8.34
CA LYS A 210 16.61 15.75 9.25
C LYS A 210 15.91 16.01 10.59
N VAL A 211 14.60 16.22 10.54
CA VAL A 211 13.79 16.43 11.75
C VAL A 211 13.63 15.13 12.53
N ALA A 212 13.33 14.01 11.86
CA ALA A 212 13.21 12.70 12.49
C ALA A 212 14.53 12.23 13.13
N ALA A 213 15.67 12.50 12.49
CA ALA A 213 17.01 12.15 12.97
C ALA A 213 17.52 13.06 14.10
N ASN A 214 16.72 14.01 14.57
CA ASN A 214 17.12 15.03 15.55
C ASN A 214 18.33 15.88 15.10
N GLU A 215 18.71 15.87 13.82
CA GLU A 215 19.80 16.69 13.27
C GLU A 215 19.44 18.18 13.24
N SER A 216 18.14 18.51 13.17
CA SER A 216 17.63 19.88 13.26
C SER A 216 17.37 20.37 14.69
N SER A 217 17.31 19.46 15.67
CA SER A 217 16.85 19.76 17.04
C SER A 217 17.83 20.62 17.86
N ARG A 218 19.02 20.90 17.34
CA ARG A 218 19.95 21.85 17.98
C ARG A 218 19.77 23.30 17.59
N LYS A 219 18.98 23.65 16.55
CA LYS A 219 18.68 25.05 16.26
C LYS A 219 17.24 25.24 15.76
N LYS A 220 16.44 25.79 16.67
CA LYS A 220 15.16 26.50 16.48
C LYS A 220 13.91 25.61 16.41
N ALA A 221 13.49 25.14 17.58
CA ALA A 221 12.06 25.11 17.88
C ALA A 221 11.59 26.56 17.99
N TRP A 222 11.08 27.12 16.90
CA TRP A 222 10.54 28.47 16.88
C TRP A 222 9.20 28.51 17.64
N ASN A 223 9.14 29.48 18.55
CA ASN A 223 7.98 30.07 19.22
C ASN A 223 6.63 29.87 18.52
N ILE A 224 5.66 29.35 19.28
CA ILE A 224 4.24 29.43 18.97
C ILE A 224 3.69 30.64 19.72
N GLU A 225 3.39 31.71 18.98
CA GLU A 225 2.45 32.80 19.31
C GLU A 225 1.64 33.00 18.00
N TRP A 226 0.32 33.15 17.97
CA TRP A 226 -0.66 33.62 18.94
C TRP A 226 -1.89 32.71 19.00
#